data_AF-A0A8H2VCI6-F1
#
_entry.id   AF-A0A8H2VCI6-F1
#
_cell.length_a   1.000
_cell.length_b   1.000
_cell.length_c   1.000
_cell.angle_alpha   90.00
_cell.angle_beta   90.00
_cell.angle_gamma   90.00
#
_symmetry.space_group_name_H-M   'P 1'
#
loop_
_entity.id
_entity.type
_entity.pdbx_description
1 polymer ?
#
loop_
_entity_poly.entity_id
_entity_poly.type
_entity_poly.pdbx_seq_one_letter_code
_entity_poly.pdbx_strand_id
1 'polypeptide(L)'
;MSLESSPLKESVVDMSDMITAPAGRSLRKVGKKTKKYSFSRWKKMELLDLCEKLKLDDISTSATKTVVIDLVERYLASLAHPLDTEIEFPELKDYFDSVQPASDEEHVAPIVVEKENNNDATNYNTLNFKENEISGNDDETPFKFNLQERFCDIVESTKILNENVQDFFSSLITITIIFQIIEALLLIQDFFQNDRNNDYNLIVLLLVWAITYVGVPMLFAYYFNFIRYDLMIEIDPMMMNITKGLLFLLLQHSHINTTSTNHIIDNFSDGVSSFKHSKICGCFLMKYLGVMSSILGNIPFIFAIVGSLITLYVL
;
A
#
# COMPACT_ATOMS: atom_id res chain seq x y z
N MET A 1 -6.82 62.39 -6.56
CA MET A 1 -6.28 61.91 -5.27
C MET A 1 -5.39 60.71 -5.62
N SER A 2 -4.09 60.87 -5.92
CA SER A 2 -2.99 61.28 -5.02
C SER A 2 -2.88 60.23 -3.90
N LEU A 3 -1.84 59.41 -3.72
CA LEU A 3 -0.37 59.56 -3.81
C LEU A 3 0.25 58.13 -3.74
N GLU A 4 1.33 57.82 -4.49
CA GLU A 4 2.73 57.60 -4.00
C GLU A 4 2.89 56.46 -2.97
N SER A 5 3.93 55.63 -2.93
CA SER A 5 5.29 55.68 -3.49
C SER A 5 5.96 54.30 -3.38
N SER A 6 6.90 54.05 -4.29
CA SER A 6 7.85 52.94 -4.32
C SER A 6 9.08 53.20 -3.38
N PRO A 7 10.31 52.74 -3.67
CA PRO A 7 10.98 51.50 -3.23
C PRO A 7 12.35 51.78 -2.55
N LEU A 8 13.11 50.80 -2.04
CA LEU A 8 14.57 50.90 -1.73
C LEU A 8 15.15 49.46 -1.66
N LYS A 9 16.04 49.04 -2.57
CA LYS A 9 17.54 49.20 -2.63
C LYS A 9 18.29 48.29 -1.64
N GLU A 10 19.07 47.30 -2.10
CA GLU A 10 20.47 47.33 -2.63
C GLU A 10 21.54 47.17 -1.54
N SER A 11 22.41 46.16 -1.69
CA SER A 11 23.88 46.13 -1.41
C SER A 11 24.31 44.67 -1.13
N VAL A 12 25.03 43.96 -2.01
CA VAL A 12 26.46 44.05 -2.35
C VAL A 12 27.37 43.99 -1.12
N VAL A 13 28.01 42.84 -0.90
CA VAL A 13 29.43 42.75 -0.49
C VAL A 13 30.04 41.48 -1.11
N ASP A 14 31.06 41.72 -1.94
CA ASP A 14 32.01 40.78 -2.49
C ASP A 14 33.35 41.08 -1.79
N MET A 15 34.13 40.08 -1.39
CA MET A 15 35.60 40.13 -1.20
C MET A 15 36.15 38.82 -0.64
N SER A 16 36.72 38.05 -1.57
CA SER A 16 38.11 37.57 -1.64
C SER A 16 39.01 37.39 -0.40
N ASP A 17 39.93 36.43 -0.61
CA ASP A 17 41.28 36.25 -0.06
C ASP A 17 41.42 35.26 1.12
N MET A 18 41.97 34.05 0.89
CA MET A 18 43.38 33.69 0.63
C MET A 18 44.13 33.43 1.95
N ILE A 19 44.55 32.19 2.21
CA ILE A 19 45.73 31.81 3.03
C ILE A 19 46.09 30.32 2.81
N THR A 20 47.20 30.15 2.08
CA THR A 20 48.36 29.27 2.27
C THR A 20 48.27 27.85 2.88
N ALA A 21 48.86 26.90 2.14
CA ALA A 21 49.30 25.56 2.56
C ALA A 21 50.46 25.57 3.59
N PRO A 22 50.73 24.42 4.23
CA PRO A 22 52.02 23.77 3.93
C PRO A 22 51.99 22.22 3.88
N ALA A 23 53.05 21.69 3.25
CA ALA A 23 53.33 20.29 2.95
C ALA A 23 53.68 19.43 4.18
N GLY A 24 53.38 18.13 4.11
CA GLY A 24 53.84 17.15 5.11
C GLY A 24 53.47 15.69 4.87
N ARG A 25 54.40 14.97 4.22
CA ARG A 25 54.78 13.54 4.40
C ARG A 25 53.75 12.41 4.18
N SER A 26 54.06 11.67 3.11
CA SER A 26 53.73 10.26 2.80
C SER A 26 53.89 9.29 3.98
N LEU A 27 52.84 8.51 4.24
CA LEU A 27 52.92 7.12 4.71
C LEU A 27 51.96 6.27 3.85
N ARG A 28 52.53 5.49 2.93
CA ARG A 28 51.83 4.40 2.23
C ARG A 28 51.41 3.36 3.25
N LYS A 29 50.11 3.32 3.58
CA LYS A 29 49.47 2.09 4.06
C LYS A 29 48.73 1.47 2.89
N VAL A 30 49.19 0.29 2.48
CA VAL A 30 48.47 -0.59 1.56
C VAL A 30 47.22 -1.06 2.31
N GLY A 31 46.13 -0.32 2.14
CA GLY A 31 44.82 -0.72 2.63
C GLY A 31 44.29 -1.82 1.74
N LYS A 32 44.23 -3.05 2.26
CA LYS A 32 43.30 -4.06 1.74
C LYS A 32 41.93 -3.40 1.71
N LYS A 33 41.30 -3.31 0.54
CA LYS A 33 39.94 -2.77 0.39
C LYS A 33 38.99 -3.74 1.10
N THR A 34 38.74 -3.53 2.39
CA THR A 34 37.55 -4.09 3.03
C THR A 34 36.35 -3.46 2.33
N LYS A 35 35.40 -4.29 1.87
CA LYS A 35 34.15 -3.80 1.30
C LYS A 35 33.43 -3.03 2.40
N LYS A 36 33.53 -1.69 2.39
CA LYS A 36 32.86 -0.85 3.37
C LYS A 36 31.36 -1.03 3.18
N TYR A 37 30.69 -1.66 4.13
CA TYR A 37 29.24 -1.69 4.19
C TYR A 37 28.72 -0.25 4.19
N SER A 38 27.64 0.01 3.48
CA SER A 38 27.09 1.37 3.36
C SER A 38 25.58 1.37 3.59
N PHE A 39 25.18 1.97 4.71
CA PHE A 39 23.79 2.26 5.06
C PHE A 39 23.10 3.22 4.06
N SER A 40 23.82 3.74 3.07
CA SER A 40 23.25 4.54 1.99
C SER A 40 22.18 3.82 1.17
N ARG A 41 22.21 2.47 1.13
CA ARG A 41 21.23 1.65 0.39
C ARG A 41 19.87 1.53 1.09
N TRP A 42 19.81 1.76 2.40
CA TRP A 42 18.61 1.56 3.21
C TRP A 42 17.59 2.69 3.06
N LYS A 43 16.30 2.40 3.23
CA LYS A 43 15.26 3.45 3.25
C LYS A 43 15.30 4.22 4.57
N LYS A 44 14.88 5.49 4.56
CA LYS A 44 14.87 6.34 5.77
C LYS A 44 14.04 5.70 6.90
N MET A 45 12.92 5.06 6.56
CA MET A 45 12.03 4.41 7.53
C MET A 45 12.70 3.22 8.22
N GLU A 46 13.42 2.38 7.47
CA GLU A 46 14.19 1.24 8.00
C GLU A 46 15.29 1.71 8.96
N LEU A 47 15.97 2.82 8.63
CA LEU A 47 16.98 3.41 9.50
C LEU A 47 16.38 3.97 10.80
N LEU A 48 15.18 4.53 10.76
CA LEU A 48 14.50 5.03 11.97
C LEU A 48 14.02 3.87 12.84
N ASP A 49 13.50 2.80 12.24
CA ASP A 49 13.12 1.57 12.96
C ASP A 49 14.34 0.92 13.63
N LEU A 50 15.48 0.87 12.94
CA LEU A 50 16.75 0.42 13.51
C LEU A 50 17.18 1.30 14.70
N CYS A 51 17.05 2.62 14.60
CA CYS A 51 17.36 3.53 15.71
C CYS A 51 16.46 3.31 16.92
N GLU A 52 15.16 3.06 16.70
CA GLU A 52 14.19 2.75 17.76
C GLU A 52 14.55 1.42 18.44
N LYS A 53 14.88 0.39 17.66
CA LYS A 53 15.37 -0.91 18.17
C LYS A 53 16.67 -0.78 18.96
N LEU A 54 17.59 0.07 18.52
CA LEU A 54 18.84 0.39 19.22
C LEU A 54 18.65 1.31 20.45
N LYS A 55 17.41 1.74 20.73
CA LYS A 55 17.06 2.67 21.82
C LYS A 55 17.90 3.94 21.78
N LEU A 56 18.09 4.48 20.56
CA LEU A 56 18.68 5.80 20.37
C LEU A 56 17.62 6.86 20.69
N ASP A 57 17.59 7.28 21.95
CA ASP A 57 16.70 8.34 22.41
C ASP A 57 16.97 9.65 21.63
N ASP A 58 15.90 10.36 21.27
CA ASP A 58 15.89 11.72 20.69
C ASP A 58 16.26 11.92 19.20
N ILE A 59 15.98 10.96 18.32
CA ILE A 59 16.07 11.23 16.87
C ILE A 59 14.78 11.90 16.37
N SER A 60 14.88 13.18 16.04
CA SER A 60 13.78 13.89 15.37
C SER A 60 13.42 13.20 14.05
N THR A 61 12.12 12.93 13.83
CA THR A 61 11.58 12.40 12.58
C THR A 61 11.87 13.29 11.36
N SER A 62 12.18 14.58 11.60
CA SER A 62 12.60 15.55 10.60
C SER A 62 14.06 15.42 10.15
N ALA A 63 14.89 14.60 10.82
CA ALA A 63 16.30 14.45 10.50
C ALA A 63 16.52 13.95 9.05
N THR A 64 17.58 14.43 8.40
CA THR A 64 17.94 13.98 7.05
C THR A 64 18.55 12.58 7.11
N LYS A 65 18.35 11.77 6.06
CA LYS A 65 18.85 10.39 5.99
C LYS A 65 20.35 10.29 6.29
N THR A 66 21.15 11.25 5.84
CA THR A 66 22.60 11.30 6.09
C THR A 66 22.93 11.47 7.58
N VAL A 67 22.17 12.30 8.30
CA VAL A 67 22.36 12.52 9.74
C VAL A 67 22.00 11.26 10.52
N VAL A 68 20.93 10.56 10.13
CA VAL A 68 20.54 9.29 10.76
C VAL A 68 21.62 8.23 10.55
N ILE A 69 22.16 8.12 9.33
CA ILE A 69 23.28 7.20 9.04
C ILE A 69 24.49 7.51 9.90
N ASP A 70 24.90 8.78 9.98
CA ASP A 70 26.05 9.19 10.79
C ASP A 70 25.86 8.87 12.29
N LEU A 71 24.64 9.00 12.81
CA LEU A 71 24.32 8.66 14.20
C LEU A 71 24.43 7.16 14.45
N VAL A 72 23.86 6.35 13.56
CA VAL A 72 23.94 4.88 13.65
C VAL A 72 25.39 4.41 13.55
N GLU A 73 26.16 4.91 12.58
CA GLU A 73 27.57 4.53 12.42
C GLU A 73 28.42 4.92 13.65
N ARG A 74 28.17 6.11 14.23
CA ARG A 74 28.87 6.53 15.46
C ARG A 74 28.48 5.67 16.66
N TYR A 75 27.20 5.33 16.80
CA TYR A 75 26.74 4.47 17.89
C TYR A 75 27.35 3.07 17.79
N LEU A 76 27.26 2.44 16.61
CA LEU A 76 27.85 1.14 16.33
C LEU A 76 29.38 1.13 16.53
N ALA A 77 30.08 2.21 16.18
CA ALA A 77 31.51 2.34 16.44
C ALA A 77 31.86 2.57 17.93
N SER A 78 30.92 3.06 18.74
CA SER A 78 31.12 3.34 20.17
C SER A 78 30.83 2.14 21.08
N LEU A 79 30.18 1.10 20.54
CA LEU A 79 29.82 -0.10 21.29
C LEU A 79 31.06 -0.94 21.62
N ALA A 80 31.23 -1.25 22.91
CA ALA A 80 32.37 -2.01 23.41
C ALA A 80 32.30 -3.51 23.08
N HIS A 81 31.10 -4.03 22.79
CA HIS A 81 30.86 -5.42 22.42
C HIS A 81 29.98 -5.45 21.15
N PRO A 82 30.22 -6.37 20.20
CA PRO A 82 29.34 -6.54 19.06
C PRO A 82 27.95 -6.93 19.56
N LEU A 83 26.90 -6.35 18.96
CA LEU A 83 25.53 -6.77 19.24
C LEU A 83 25.32 -8.20 18.75
N ASP A 84 24.38 -8.91 19.38
CA ASP A 84 23.97 -10.23 18.94
C ASP A 84 23.25 -10.13 17.58
N THR A 85 23.99 -10.51 16.52
CA THR A 85 23.52 -10.50 15.13
C THR A 85 22.74 -11.76 14.77
N GLU A 86 22.67 -12.77 15.64
CA GLU A 86 21.97 -14.03 15.35
C GLU A 86 20.49 -13.97 15.75
N ILE A 87 20.17 -13.24 16.83
CA ILE A 87 18.82 -13.26 17.43
C ILE A 87 18.14 -11.89 17.37
N GLU A 88 18.84 -10.81 17.73
CA GLU A 88 18.19 -9.50 17.93
C GLU A 88 18.34 -8.55 16.72
N PHE A 89 19.49 -8.59 16.03
CA PHE A 89 19.79 -7.64 14.95
C PHE A 89 20.38 -8.34 13.69
N PRO A 90 19.60 -9.20 13.01
CA PRO A 90 20.07 -9.91 11.82
C PRO A 90 20.48 -8.96 10.68
N GLU A 91 19.88 -7.77 10.63
CA GLU A 91 20.15 -6.77 9.59
C GLU A 91 21.53 -6.10 9.75
N LEU A 92 22.14 -6.17 10.95
CA LEU A 92 23.48 -5.65 11.23
C LEU A 92 24.60 -6.65 10.95
N LYS A 93 24.27 -7.89 10.57
CA LYS A 93 25.25 -8.95 10.29
C LYS A 93 26.27 -8.54 9.23
N ASP A 94 25.78 -8.02 8.09
CA ASP A 94 26.63 -7.55 6.99
C ASP A 94 27.57 -6.40 7.40
N TYR A 95 27.16 -5.58 8.37
CA TYR A 95 27.98 -4.49 8.90
C TYR A 95 29.12 -5.05 9.76
N PHE A 96 28.84 -5.93 10.72
CA PHE A 96 29.86 -6.52 11.59
C PHE A 96 30.82 -7.45 10.82
N ASP A 97 30.31 -8.23 9.86
CA ASP A 97 31.12 -9.07 8.96
C ASP A 97 32.10 -8.22 8.11
N SER A 98 31.76 -6.96 7.83
CA SER A 98 32.64 -6.03 7.10
C SER A 98 33.69 -5.34 7.98
N VAL A 99 33.46 -5.28 9.29
CA VAL A 99 34.29 -4.57 10.28
C VAL A 99 35.29 -5.50 10.98
N GLN A 100 34.97 -6.80 11.12
CA GLN A 100 35.83 -7.75 11.80
C GLN A 100 37.11 -8.01 10.97
N PRO A 101 38.32 -7.66 11.48
CA PRO A 101 39.54 -8.15 10.88
C PRO A 101 39.59 -9.66 11.12
N ALA A 102 39.81 -10.45 10.07
CA ALA A 102 39.99 -11.90 10.15
C ALA A 102 41.01 -12.25 11.24
N SER A 103 40.52 -12.59 12.43
CA SER A 103 41.31 -13.10 13.54
C SER A 103 41.09 -14.61 13.58
N ASP A 104 42.18 -15.29 13.23
CA ASP A 104 42.51 -16.69 13.45
C ASP A 104 41.51 -17.50 14.30
N GLU A 105 40.72 -18.35 13.62
CA GLU A 105 40.20 -19.58 14.20
C GLU A 105 40.71 -20.80 13.42
N GLU A 106 41.01 -21.81 14.22
CA GLU A 106 41.93 -22.91 14.00
C GLU A 106 41.25 -24.08 13.27
N HIS A 107 42.04 -24.73 12.41
CA HIS A 107 41.79 -25.95 11.63
C HIS A 107 40.73 -26.96 12.13
N VAL A 108 39.76 -27.28 11.25
CA VAL A 108 39.34 -28.67 11.02
C VAL A 108 39.21 -28.91 9.51
N ALA A 109 40.03 -29.82 8.98
CA ALA A 109 40.09 -30.16 7.55
C ALA A 109 38.87 -30.96 7.07
N PRO A 110 38.37 -30.73 5.84
CA PRO A 110 37.54 -31.71 5.16
C PRO A 110 38.38 -32.61 4.25
N ILE A 111 38.08 -33.89 4.37
CA ILE A 111 38.60 -35.05 3.65
C ILE A 111 38.37 -34.88 2.15
N VAL A 112 39.44 -35.08 1.38
CA VAL A 112 39.40 -35.28 -0.08
C VAL A 112 38.74 -36.62 -0.37
N VAL A 113 37.56 -36.58 -1.01
CA VAL A 113 37.02 -37.72 -1.75
C VAL A 113 36.88 -37.28 -3.20
N GLU A 114 37.89 -37.60 -4.00
CA GLU A 114 37.71 -37.73 -5.44
C GLU A 114 36.78 -38.92 -5.70
N LYS A 115 35.71 -38.67 -6.45
CA LYS A 115 35.20 -39.63 -7.44
C LYS A 115 34.55 -38.86 -8.58
N GLU A 116 35.25 -38.91 -9.71
CA GLU A 116 34.70 -38.73 -11.04
C GLU A 116 33.37 -39.49 -11.17
N ASN A 117 32.38 -38.83 -11.77
CA ASN A 117 31.54 -39.53 -12.72
C ASN A 117 31.13 -38.55 -13.83
N ASN A 118 31.72 -38.81 -15.00
CA ASN A 118 31.34 -38.26 -16.28
C ASN A 118 29.82 -38.37 -16.47
N ASN A 119 29.17 -37.22 -16.60
CA ASN A 119 28.05 -37.05 -17.50
C ASN A 119 28.21 -35.65 -18.08
N ASP A 120 28.63 -35.60 -19.35
CA ASP A 120 28.51 -34.42 -20.22
C ASP A 120 27.02 -34.12 -20.42
N ALA A 121 26.38 -33.61 -19.37
CA ALA A 121 25.17 -32.82 -19.50
C ALA A 121 25.66 -31.41 -19.83
N THR A 122 25.51 -31.01 -21.09
CA THR A 122 25.71 -29.65 -21.56
C THR A 122 25.05 -28.68 -20.58
N ASN A 123 25.85 -28.07 -19.71
CA ASN A 123 25.38 -27.13 -18.71
C ASN A 123 25.10 -25.78 -19.40
N TYR A 124 23.89 -25.65 -19.94
CA TYR A 124 23.42 -24.45 -20.63
C TYR A 124 23.40 -23.18 -19.77
N ASN A 125 23.68 -23.27 -18.46
CA ASN A 125 23.77 -22.09 -17.58
C ASN A 125 25.07 -21.29 -17.75
N THR A 126 26.01 -21.75 -18.58
CA THR A 126 27.28 -21.04 -18.82
C THR A 126 27.49 -20.84 -20.32
N LEU A 127 26.78 -19.87 -20.90
CA LEU A 127 27.04 -19.39 -22.26
C LEU A 127 28.35 -18.60 -22.26
N ASN A 128 29.45 -19.26 -22.63
CA ASN A 128 30.75 -18.63 -22.74
C ASN A 128 30.94 -18.09 -24.17
N PHE A 129 30.61 -16.82 -24.40
CA PHE A 129 30.76 -16.15 -25.71
C PHE A 129 32.22 -15.78 -26.05
N LYS A 130 33.22 -16.50 -25.51
CA LYS A 130 34.61 -16.28 -25.85
C LYS A 130 34.96 -17.02 -27.14
N GLU A 131 34.48 -16.50 -28.27
CA GLU A 131 35.06 -16.85 -29.56
C GLU A 131 35.99 -15.70 -29.96
N ASN A 132 37.28 -15.90 -29.68
CA ASN A 132 38.44 -15.14 -30.15
C ASN A 132 38.42 -13.61 -29.98
N GLU A 133 39.19 -13.09 -29.02
CA GLU A 133 40.23 -12.10 -29.33
C GLU A 133 41.22 -11.90 -28.16
N ILE A 134 42.44 -12.38 -28.42
CA ILE A 134 43.77 -11.84 -28.09
C ILE A 134 43.87 -10.85 -26.90
N SER A 135 44.52 -11.33 -25.84
CA SER A 135 45.48 -10.62 -24.97
C SER A 135 45.07 -9.20 -24.50
N GLY A 136 44.30 -9.13 -23.43
CA GLY A 136 44.15 -7.92 -22.61
C GLY A 136 43.82 -8.33 -21.18
N ASN A 137 44.59 -7.82 -20.23
CA ASN A 137 44.68 -8.28 -18.85
C ASN A 137 43.59 -7.65 -17.98
N ASP A 138 42.31 -7.89 -18.31
CA ASP A 138 41.17 -7.37 -17.54
C ASP A 138 40.37 -8.53 -16.93
N ASP A 139 40.21 -8.48 -15.60
CA ASP A 139 39.40 -9.36 -14.73
C ASP A 139 37.89 -9.22 -15.05
N GLU A 140 37.51 -9.45 -16.31
CA GLU A 140 36.11 -9.49 -16.71
C GLU A 140 35.50 -10.83 -16.30
N THR A 141 34.81 -10.81 -15.16
CA THR A 141 34.04 -11.96 -14.68
C THR A 141 33.05 -12.40 -15.76
N PRO A 142 33.07 -13.67 -16.20
CA PRO A 142 32.20 -14.15 -17.27
C PRO A 142 30.73 -13.93 -16.89
N PHE A 143 29.93 -13.42 -17.83
CA PHE A 143 28.51 -13.21 -17.66
C PHE A 143 27.81 -14.55 -17.41
N LYS A 144 27.50 -14.83 -16.14
CA LYS A 144 26.76 -16.02 -15.72
C LYS A 144 25.28 -15.66 -15.59
N PHE A 145 24.47 -16.12 -16.54
CA PHE A 145 23.02 -15.94 -16.47
C PHE A 145 22.45 -17.01 -15.54
N ASN A 146 22.22 -16.66 -14.28
CA ASN A 146 21.60 -17.54 -13.29
C ASN A 146 20.08 -17.68 -13.56
N LEU A 147 19.70 -18.41 -14.63
CA LEU A 147 18.29 -18.72 -14.92
C LEU A 147 17.59 -19.36 -13.74
N GLN A 148 18.30 -20.25 -13.03
CA GLN A 148 17.74 -20.96 -11.90
C GLN A 148 17.36 -20.02 -10.75
N GLU A 149 18.19 -19.02 -10.46
CA GLU A 149 17.89 -17.99 -9.46
C GLU A 149 16.67 -17.17 -9.89
N ARG A 150 16.59 -16.78 -11.18
CA ARG A 150 15.42 -16.06 -11.72
C ARG A 150 14.14 -16.88 -11.70
N PHE A 151 14.20 -18.17 -11.99
CA PHE A 151 13.03 -19.04 -11.88
C PHE A 151 12.61 -19.23 -10.42
N CYS A 152 13.55 -19.36 -9.49
CA CYS A 152 13.26 -19.39 -8.06
C CYS A 152 12.58 -18.08 -7.61
N ASP A 153 13.10 -16.91 -8.01
CA ASP A 153 12.49 -15.60 -7.72
C ASP A 153 11.05 -15.51 -8.25
N ILE A 154 10.81 -15.97 -9.49
CA ILE A 154 9.47 -15.94 -10.10
C ILE A 154 8.52 -16.87 -9.36
N VAL A 155 8.96 -18.07 -8.99
CA VAL A 155 8.14 -19.04 -8.24
C VAL A 155 7.80 -18.51 -6.85
N GLU A 156 8.78 -17.94 -6.15
CA GLU A 156 8.57 -17.34 -4.82
C GLU A 156 7.64 -16.13 -4.89
N SER A 157 7.84 -15.22 -5.85
CA SER A 157 6.96 -14.07 -6.08
C SER A 157 5.53 -14.51 -6.43
N THR A 158 5.38 -15.55 -7.24
CA THR A 158 4.06 -16.12 -7.59
C THR A 158 3.39 -16.74 -6.37
N LYS A 159 4.14 -17.43 -5.51
CA LYS A 159 3.63 -18.02 -4.27
C LYS A 159 3.14 -16.92 -3.31
N ILE A 160 3.93 -15.88 -3.10
CA ILE A 160 3.56 -14.73 -2.25
C ILE A 160 2.32 -14.03 -2.81
N LEU A 161 2.24 -13.83 -4.13
CA LEU A 161 1.06 -13.23 -4.75
C LEU A 161 -0.19 -14.11 -4.54
N ASN A 162 -0.05 -15.43 -4.68
CA ASN A 162 -1.16 -16.35 -4.45
C ASN A 162 -1.63 -16.35 -3.00
N GLU A 163 -0.71 -16.36 -2.03
CA GLU A 163 -1.03 -16.24 -0.59
C GLU A 163 -1.72 -14.91 -0.31
N ASN A 164 -1.21 -13.79 -0.83
CA ASN A 164 -1.84 -12.48 -0.68
C ASN A 164 -3.24 -12.41 -1.30
N VAL A 165 -3.45 -13.03 -2.46
CA VAL A 165 -4.77 -13.08 -3.11
C VAL A 165 -5.74 -13.92 -2.28
N GLN A 166 -5.29 -15.04 -1.74
CA GLN A 166 -6.08 -15.89 -0.85
C GLN A 166 -6.46 -15.14 0.43
N ASP A 167 -5.51 -14.46 1.07
CA ASP A 167 -5.76 -13.66 2.28
C ASP A 167 -6.70 -12.49 1.99
N PHE A 168 -6.54 -11.85 0.82
CA PHE A 168 -7.42 -10.79 0.38
C PHE A 168 -8.86 -11.30 0.21
N PHE A 169 -9.07 -12.43 -0.48
CA PHE A 169 -10.41 -13.02 -0.65
C PHE A 169 -10.97 -13.59 0.66
N SER A 170 -10.12 -13.96 1.61
CA SER A 170 -10.53 -14.42 2.94
C SER A 170 -11.01 -13.29 3.84
N SER A 171 -10.76 -12.02 3.47
CA SER A 171 -11.24 -10.87 4.25
C SER A 171 -12.74 -10.63 4.05
N LEU A 172 -13.47 -10.50 5.16
CA LEU A 172 -14.90 -10.14 5.17
C LEU A 172 -15.19 -8.83 4.41
N ILE A 173 -14.24 -7.89 4.43
CA ILE A 173 -14.35 -6.62 3.73
C ILE A 173 -14.37 -6.86 2.21
N THR A 174 -13.51 -7.75 1.71
CA THR A 174 -13.44 -8.09 0.28
C THR A 174 -14.73 -8.72 -0.21
N ILE A 175 -15.32 -9.64 0.56
CA ILE A 175 -16.62 -10.25 0.21
C ILE A 175 -17.70 -9.16 0.09
N THR A 176 -17.71 -8.18 1.00
CA THR A 176 -18.64 -7.05 0.93
C THR A 176 -18.39 -6.19 -0.32
N ILE A 177 -17.12 -5.89 -0.64
CA ILE A 177 -16.76 -5.15 -1.86
C ILE A 177 -17.24 -5.90 -3.11
N ILE A 178 -17.10 -7.22 -3.17
CA ILE A 178 -17.60 -8.04 -4.28
C ILE A 178 -19.12 -7.89 -4.43
N PHE A 179 -19.88 -7.96 -3.34
CA PHE A 179 -21.33 -7.74 -3.39
C PHE A 179 -21.69 -6.34 -3.89
N GLN A 180 -20.96 -5.30 -3.46
CA GLN A 180 -21.16 -3.94 -3.94
C GLN A 180 -20.82 -3.79 -5.44
N ILE A 181 -19.75 -4.43 -5.91
CA ILE A 181 -19.38 -4.44 -7.33
C ILE A 181 -20.48 -5.10 -8.16
N ILE A 182 -21.02 -6.25 -7.71
CA ILE A 182 -22.10 -6.95 -8.41
C ILE A 182 -23.34 -6.05 -8.51
N GLU A 183 -23.73 -5.37 -7.42
CA GLU A 183 -24.86 -4.43 -7.44
C GLU A 183 -24.64 -3.26 -8.41
N ALA A 184 -23.44 -2.66 -8.40
CA ALA A 184 -23.10 -1.57 -9.31
C ALA A 184 -23.10 -2.04 -10.78
N LEU A 185 -22.60 -3.25 -11.05
CA LEU A 185 -22.62 -3.84 -12.38
C LEU A 185 -24.03 -4.07 -12.90
N LEU A 186 -24.96 -4.51 -12.03
CA LEU A 186 -26.37 -4.68 -12.41
C LEU A 186 -27.03 -3.34 -12.77
N LEU A 187 -26.72 -2.27 -12.03
CA LEU A 187 -27.18 -0.91 -12.37
C LEU A 187 -26.66 -0.43 -13.73
N ILE A 188 -25.37 -0.66 -13.98
CA ILE A 188 -24.73 -0.29 -15.24
C ILE A 188 -25.30 -1.13 -16.39
N GLN A 189 -25.49 -2.43 -16.17
CA GLN A 189 -26.04 -3.34 -17.17
C GLN A 189 -27.47 -2.93 -17.55
N ASP A 190 -28.34 -2.65 -16.57
CA ASP A 190 -29.70 -2.20 -16.84
C ASP A 190 -29.70 -0.90 -17.65
N PHE A 191 -28.85 0.07 -17.31
CA PHE A 191 -28.73 1.31 -18.06
C PHE A 191 -28.40 1.09 -19.54
N PHE A 192 -27.47 0.18 -19.86
CA PHE A 192 -27.13 -0.16 -21.25
C PHE A 192 -28.19 -1.00 -21.97
N GLN A 193 -28.96 -1.81 -21.23
CA GLN A 193 -30.01 -2.65 -21.82
C GLN A 193 -31.32 -1.87 -22.07
N ASN A 194 -31.62 -0.88 -21.23
CA ASN A 194 -32.86 -0.06 -21.29
C ASN A 194 -32.70 1.26 -22.06
N ASP A 195 -31.73 1.34 -22.98
CA ASP A 195 -31.26 2.53 -23.73
C ASP A 195 -32.35 3.34 -24.50
N ARG A 196 -33.61 2.91 -24.49
CA ARG A 196 -34.70 3.54 -25.24
C ARG A 196 -35.59 4.52 -24.47
N ASN A 197 -35.59 4.55 -23.12
CA ASN A 197 -36.53 5.38 -22.33
C ASN A 197 -35.97 5.97 -21.02
N ASN A 198 -34.65 6.13 -20.88
CA ASN A 198 -34.07 6.47 -19.58
C ASN A 198 -34.32 7.93 -19.16
N ASP A 199 -35.39 8.13 -18.38
CA ASP A 199 -35.72 9.36 -17.63
C ASP A 199 -34.78 9.64 -16.42
N TYR A 200 -33.66 8.93 -16.33
CA TYR A 200 -32.73 8.98 -15.21
C TYR A 200 -31.27 9.05 -15.66
N ASN A 201 -30.45 9.78 -14.90
CA ASN A 201 -29.02 9.91 -15.15
C ASN A 201 -28.25 8.82 -14.38
N LEU A 202 -27.47 7.99 -15.09
CA LEU A 202 -26.68 6.91 -14.50
C LEU A 202 -25.75 7.39 -13.38
N ILE A 203 -25.09 8.53 -13.55
CA ILE A 203 -24.15 9.08 -12.57
C ILE A 203 -24.88 9.40 -11.27
N VAL A 204 -26.07 10.01 -11.39
CA VAL A 204 -26.90 10.34 -10.22
C VAL A 204 -27.42 9.06 -9.57
N LEU A 205 -27.83 8.07 -10.36
CA LEU A 205 -28.29 6.77 -9.85
C LEU A 205 -27.19 6.05 -9.07
N LEU A 206 -25.96 5.99 -9.61
CA LEU A 206 -24.80 5.42 -8.93
C LEU A 206 -24.44 6.19 -7.66
N LEU A 207 -24.54 7.53 -7.67
CA LEU A 207 -24.29 8.35 -6.49
C LEU A 207 -25.33 8.08 -5.40
N VAL A 208 -26.61 8.03 -5.75
CA VAL A 208 -27.70 7.70 -4.81
C VAL A 208 -27.51 6.29 -4.25
N TRP A 209 -27.16 5.31 -5.10
CA TRP A 209 -26.82 3.95 -4.67
C TRP A 209 -25.64 3.94 -3.70
N ALA A 210 -24.54 4.62 -4.04
CA ALA A 210 -23.34 4.67 -3.20
C ALA A 210 -23.63 5.29 -1.85
N ILE A 211 -24.35 6.41 -1.78
CA ILE A 211 -24.72 7.04 -0.51
C ILE A 211 -25.63 6.12 0.30
N THR A 212 -26.65 5.55 -0.34
CA THR A 212 -27.72 4.81 0.34
C THR A 212 -27.25 3.44 0.79
N TYR A 213 -26.67 2.62 -0.09
CA TYR A 213 -26.32 1.23 0.19
C TYR A 213 -24.86 1.00 0.62
N VAL A 214 -23.98 1.99 0.45
CA VAL A 214 -22.59 1.91 0.94
C VAL A 214 -22.36 2.90 2.08
N GLY A 215 -22.58 4.19 1.84
CA GLY A 215 -22.29 5.26 2.81
C GLY A 215 -23.08 5.15 4.10
N VAL A 216 -24.41 5.04 4.04
CA VAL A 216 -25.26 4.95 5.24
C VAL A 216 -24.94 3.72 6.09
N PRO A 217 -24.87 2.48 5.54
CA PRO A 217 -24.46 1.30 6.31
C PRO A 217 -23.05 1.41 6.90
N MET A 218 -22.10 1.98 6.17
CA MET A 218 -20.73 2.19 6.64
C MET A 218 -20.68 3.17 7.83
N LEU A 219 -21.39 4.30 7.74
CA LEU A 219 -21.50 5.26 8.84
C LEU A 219 -22.16 4.66 10.07
N PHE A 220 -23.19 3.83 9.89
CA PHE A 220 -23.86 3.17 11.00
C PHE A 220 -22.99 2.11 11.66
N ALA A 221 -22.27 1.30 10.86
CA ALA A 221 -21.30 0.34 11.37
C ALA A 221 -20.17 1.02 12.15
N TYR A 222 -19.64 2.12 11.61
CA TYR A 222 -18.65 2.94 12.30
C TYR A 222 -19.19 3.50 13.62
N TYR A 223 -20.40 4.05 13.62
CA TYR A 223 -21.03 4.63 14.80
C TYR A 223 -21.30 3.58 15.91
N PHE A 224 -21.80 2.40 15.54
CA PHE A 224 -22.01 1.31 16.51
C PHE A 224 -20.71 0.81 17.11
N ASN A 225 -19.68 0.66 16.27
CA ASN A 225 -18.37 0.27 16.74
C ASN A 225 -17.75 1.32 17.68
N PHE A 226 -17.93 2.61 17.37
CA PHE A 226 -17.52 3.72 18.24
C PHE A 226 -18.19 3.65 19.61
N ILE A 227 -19.49 3.35 19.68
CA ILE A 227 -20.22 3.20 20.97
C ILE A 227 -19.71 1.99 21.76
N ARG A 228 -19.32 0.91 21.08
CA ARG A 228 -18.93 -0.33 21.75
C ARG A 228 -17.57 -0.22 22.45
N TYR A 229 -16.74 0.78 22.14
CA TYR A 229 -15.43 1.07 22.76
C TYR A 229 -14.40 -0.08 22.76
N ASP A 230 -14.70 -1.23 22.14
CA ASP A 230 -14.01 -2.48 22.50
C ASP A 230 -13.13 -3.10 21.41
N LEU A 231 -13.05 -2.55 20.20
CA LEU A 231 -12.22 -3.14 19.14
C LEU A 231 -11.42 -2.11 18.33
N MET A 232 -10.14 -2.43 18.12
CA MET A 232 -9.23 -1.83 17.13
C MET A 232 -9.70 -2.04 15.67
N ILE A 233 -10.87 -2.65 15.46
CA ILE A 233 -11.47 -2.84 14.14
C ILE A 233 -12.13 -1.53 13.75
N GLU A 234 -11.81 -0.98 12.58
CA GLU A 234 -12.32 0.34 12.19
C GLU A 234 -13.81 0.31 11.80
N ILE A 235 -14.32 -0.82 11.29
CA ILE A 235 -15.69 -0.99 10.80
C ILE A 235 -16.20 -2.39 11.11
N ASP A 236 -17.35 -2.51 11.77
CA ASP A 236 -18.00 -3.80 12.04
C ASP A 236 -18.77 -4.30 10.78
N PRO A 237 -18.31 -5.38 10.12
CA PRO A 237 -18.91 -5.88 8.89
C PRO A 237 -20.31 -6.48 9.11
N MET A 238 -20.61 -7.00 10.31
CA MET A 238 -21.93 -7.54 10.63
C MET A 238 -22.95 -6.42 10.71
N MET A 239 -22.63 -5.34 11.43
CA MET A 239 -23.51 -4.17 11.54
C MET A 239 -23.76 -3.49 10.19
N MET A 240 -22.76 -3.46 9.32
CA MET A 240 -22.90 -2.95 7.96
C MET A 240 -23.95 -3.76 7.17
N ASN A 241 -23.84 -5.10 7.17
CA ASN A 241 -24.78 -5.97 6.45
C ASN A 241 -26.20 -5.90 7.03
N ILE A 242 -26.35 -5.90 8.35
CA ILE A 242 -27.65 -5.74 9.02
C ILE A 242 -28.30 -4.41 8.65
N THR A 243 -27.55 -3.31 8.71
CA THR A 243 -28.06 -1.97 8.37
C THR A 243 -28.48 -1.90 6.92
N LYS A 244 -27.70 -2.47 6.01
CA LYS A 244 -28.04 -2.56 4.59
C LYS A 244 -29.36 -3.32 4.36
N GLY A 245 -29.54 -4.44 5.05
CA GLY A 245 -30.78 -5.23 5.00
C GLY A 245 -31.99 -4.47 5.55
N LEU A 246 -31.83 -3.78 6.69
CA LEU A 246 -32.88 -2.95 7.28
C LEU A 246 -33.26 -1.78 6.39
N LEU A 247 -32.27 -1.12 5.79
CA LEU A 247 -32.46 -0.03 4.84
C LEU A 247 -33.26 -0.51 3.63
N PHE A 248 -32.90 -1.67 3.08
CA PHE A 248 -33.65 -2.28 1.98
C PHE A 248 -35.12 -2.52 2.37
N LEU A 249 -35.37 -3.12 3.54
CA LEU A 249 -36.74 -3.37 4.01
C LEU A 249 -37.54 -2.07 4.19
N LEU A 250 -36.90 -1.03 4.73
CA LEU A 250 -37.51 0.29 4.89
C LEU A 250 -37.87 0.91 3.53
N LEU A 251 -36.97 0.81 2.55
CA LEU A 251 -37.20 1.28 1.19
C LEU A 251 -38.32 0.52 0.49
N GLN A 252 -38.34 -0.80 0.63
CA GLN A 252 -39.38 -1.65 0.05
C GLN A 252 -40.75 -1.34 0.65
N HIS A 253 -40.82 -1.16 1.98
CA HIS A 253 -42.04 -0.76 2.66
C HIS A 253 -42.51 0.64 2.22
N SER A 254 -41.58 1.59 2.08
CA SER A 254 -41.86 2.94 1.58
C SER A 254 -42.40 2.91 0.15
N HIS A 255 -41.81 2.12 -0.75
CA HIS A 255 -42.21 2.01 -2.15
C HIS A 255 -43.64 1.47 -2.32
N ILE A 256 -44.04 0.49 -1.51
CA ILE A 256 -45.41 -0.04 -1.50
C ILE A 256 -46.42 1.05 -1.11
N ASN A 257 -46.05 1.93 -0.18
CA ASN A 257 -46.92 3.01 0.26
C ASN A 257 -47.00 4.16 -0.77
N THR A 258 -45.90 4.46 -1.48
CA THR A 258 -45.86 5.56 -2.46
C THR A 258 -46.51 5.23 -3.80
N THR A 259 -46.41 3.98 -4.27
CA THR A 259 -47.10 3.54 -5.50
C THR A 259 -48.61 3.69 -5.42
N SER A 260 -49.20 3.57 -4.22
CA SER A 260 -50.62 3.89 -3.97
C SER A 260 -50.95 5.39 -4.09
N THR A 261 -49.96 6.28 -4.03
CA THR A 261 -50.13 7.75 -4.02
C THR A 261 -49.68 8.43 -5.32
N ASN A 262 -49.16 7.70 -6.30
CA ASN A 262 -48.63 8.26 -7.54
C ASN A 262 -49.69 8.94 -8.43
N HIS A 263 -50.99 8.71 -8.19
CA HIS A 263 -52.06 9.53 -8.79
C HIS A 263 -52.07 10.99 -8.30
N ILE A 264 -51.35 11.34 -7.23
CA ILE A 264 -51.33 12.67 -6.63
C ILE A 264 -50.13 13.50 -7.11
N ILE A 265 -49.04 12.86 -7.54
CA ILE A 265 -47.78 13.55 -7.88
C ILE A 265 -47.82 14.14 -9.29
N ASP A 266 -48.54 13.52 -10.24
CA ASP A 266 -48.71 14.07 -11.59
C ASP A 266 -49.44 15.43 -11.59
N ASN A 267 -50.23 15.72 -10.54
CA ASN A 267 -50.93 17.00 -10.37
C ASN A 267 -50.08 18.11 -9.73
N PHE A 268 -48.84 17.82 -9.30
CA PHE A 268 -47.98 18.81 -8.65
C PHE A 268 -47.03 19.56 -9.61
N SER A 269 -47.06 19.21 -10.90
CA SER A 269 -46.24 19.84 -11.95
C SER A 269 -46.63 21.29 -12.26
N ASP A 270 -47.88 21.72 -12.02
CA ASP A 270 -48.37 23.01 -12.55
C ASP A 270 -48.42 24.18 -11.55
N GLY A 271 -47.92 24.02 -10.31
CA GLY A 271 -48.10 25.01 -9.25
C GLY A 271 -46.83 25.41 -8.50
N VAL A 272 -45.91 26.09 -9.19
CA VAL A 272 -44.66 26.62 -8.58
C VAL A 272 -44.94 27.93 -7.84
N SER A 273 -44.99 27.87 -6.50
CA SER A 273 -44.71 29.03 -5.65
C SER A 273 -43.81 28.65 -4.46
N SER A 274 -42.53 28.98 -4.63
CA SER A 274 -41.51 29.49 -3.70
C SER A 274 -41.27 28.92 -2.28
N PHE A 275 -42.00 27.92 -1.76
CA PHE A 275 -41.78 27.38 -0.40
C PHE A 275 -41.50 25.88 -0.31
N LYS A 276 -41.11 25.23 -1.43
CA LYS A 276 -41.09 23.75 -1.55
C LYS A 276 -39.71 23.10 -1.83
N HIS A 277 -38.57 23.73 -1.57
CA HIS A 277 -37.26 23.14 -1.89
C HIS A 277 -36.95 21.81 -1.16
N SER A 278 -37.34 21.64 0.12
CA SER A 278 -37.10 20.36 0.82
C SER A 278 -38.00 19.22 0.31
N LYS A 279 -39.24 19.54 -0.08
CA LYS A 279 -40.16 18.55 -0.65
C LYS A 279 -39.74 18.10 -2.05
N ILE A 280 -39.19 19.02 -2.86
CA ILE A 280 -38.67 18.69 -4.19
C ILE A 280 -37.47 17.73 -4.11
N CYS A 281 -36.54 17.95 -3.17
CA CYS A 281 -35.41 17.05 -2.95
C CYS A 281 -35.86 15.64 -2.52
N GLY A 282 -36.83 15.56 -1.61
CA GLY A 282 -37.41 14.29 -1.18
C GLY A 282 -38.07 13.51 -2.32
N CYS A 283 -38.87 14.18 -3.17
CA CYS A 283 -39.49 13.55 -4.33
C CYS A 283 -38.45 13.06 -5.35
N PHE A 284 -37.38 13.84 -5.58
CA PHE A 284 -36.29 13.45 -6.46
C PHE A 284 -35.58 12.19 -5.94
N LEU A 285 -35.16 12.19 -4.68
CA LEU A 285 -34.49 11.05 -4.07
C LEU A 285 -35.38 9.80 -4.06
N MET A 286 -36.67 9.94 -3.75
CA MET A 286 -37.64 8.84 -3.83
C MET A 286 -37.81 8.28 -5.24
N LYS A 287 -37.77 9.13 -6.30
CA LYS A 287 -37.79 8.67 -7.69
C LYS A 287 -36.60 7.76 -7.98
N TYR A 288 -35.38 8.19 -7.64
CA TYR A 288 -34.17 7.40 -7.89
C TYR A 288 -34.10 6.14 -7.02
N LEU A 289 -34.56 6.20 -5.77
CA LEU A 289 -34.67 5.03 -4.91
C LEU A 289 -35.68 4.01 -5.47
N GLY A 290 -36.80 4.47 -6.02
CA GLY A 290 -37.79 3.60 -6.66
C GLY A 290 -37.24 2.90 -7.90
N VAL A 291 -36.58 3.66 -8.79
CA VAL A 291 -35.89 3.11 -9.97
C VAL A 291 -34.84 2.09 -9.54
N MET A 292 -33.98 2.44 -8.58
CA MET A 292 -32.96 1.54 -8.03
C MET A 292 -33.58 0.27 -7.44
N SER A 293 -34.65 0.38 -6.65
CA SER A 293 -35.35 -0.77 -6.08
C SER A 293 -35.97 -1.67 -7.17
N SER A 294 -36.44 -1.08 -8.27
CA SER A 294 -36.98 -1.84 -9.40
C SER A 294 -35.88 -2.61 -10.15
N ILE A 295 -34.69 -2.01 -10.31
CA ILE A 295 -33.57 -2.62 -11.03
C ILE A 295 -32.90 -3.71 -10.20
N LEU A 296 -32.56 -3.43 -8.93
CA LEU A 296 -31.85 -4.37 -8.08
C LEU A 296 -32.76 -5.48 -7.51
N GLY A 297 -34.07 -5.28 -7.51
CA GLY A 297 -35.03 -6.22 -6.92
C GLY A 297 -34.66 -6.56 -5.47
N ASN A 298 -34.61 -7.85 -5.14
CA ASN A 298 -34.28 -8.33 -3.79
C ASN A 298 -32.78 -8.61 -3.57
N ILE A 299 -31.91 -8.32 -4.54
CA ILE A 299 -30.49 -8.69 -4.49
C ILE A 299 -29.76 -8.07 -3.28
N PRO A 300 -29.93 -6.76 -2.97
CA PRO A 300 -29.27 -6.14 -1.81
C PRO A 300 -29.64 -6.81 -0.49
N PHE A 301 -30.88 -7.28 -0.37
CA PHE A 301 -31.35 -7.98 0.81
C PHE A 301 -30.75 -9.38 0.94
N ILE A 302 -30.69 -10.11 -0.17
CA ILE A 302 -30.05 -11.43 -0.20
C ILE A 302 -28.57 -11.30 0.18
N PHE A 303 -27.86 -10.32 -0.39
CA PHE A 303 -26.46 -10.04 -0.03
C PHE A 303 -26.29 -9.58 1.42
N ALA A 304 -27.22 -8.79 1.96
CA ALA A 304 -27.21 -8.44 3.37
C ALA A 304 -27.38 -9.67 4.29
N ILE A 305 -28.29 -10.59 3.97
CA ILE A 305 -28.47 -11.83 4.74
C ILE A 305 -27.24 -12.73 4.62
N VAL A 306 -26.79 -13.00 3.39
CA VAL A 306 -25.62 -13.84 3.12
C VAL A 306 -24.38 -13.26 3.79
N GLY A 307 -24.16 -11.95 3.67
CA GLY A 307 -23.07 -11.25 4.34
C GLY A 307 -23.16 -11.37 5.86
N SER A 308 -24.35 -11.23 6.44
CA SER A 308 -24.57 -11.41 7.89
C SER A 308 -24.27 -12.85 8.35
N LEU A 309 -24.70 -13.86 7.57
CA LEU A 309 -24.42 -15.27 7.85
C LEU A 309 -22.92 -15.59 7.75
N ILE A 310 -22.22 -15.04 6.75
CA ILE A 310 -20.78 -15.21 6.60
C ILE A 310 -20.06 -14.53 7.78
N THR A 311 -20.46 -13.33 8.17
CA THR A 311 -19.87 -12.66 9.35
C THR A 311 -20.08 -13.48 10.61
N LEU A 312 -21.26 -14.11 10.78
CA LEU A 312 -21.55 -14.97 11.94
C LEU A 312 -20.74 -16.27 11.92
N TYR A 313 -20.40 -16.79 10.74
CA TYR A 313 -19.57 -17.99 10.60
C TYR A 313 -18.10 -17.73 10.92
N VAL A 314 -17.61 -16.53 10.60
CA VAL A 314 -16.20 -16.14 10.80
C VAL A 314 -15.92 -15.61 12.21
N LEU A 315 -16.93 -15.04 12.88
CA LEU A 315 -16.84 -14.54 14.26
C LEU A 315 -16.92 -15.67 15.30
#